data_AF-A0A2T7UEE7-F1
#
_entry.id   AF-A0A2T7UEE7-F1
#
_cell.length_a   1.000
_cell.length_b   1.000
_cell.length_c   1.000
_cell.angle_alpha   90.00
_cell.angle_beta   90.00
_cell.angle_gamma   90.00
#
_symmetry.space_group_name_H-M   'P 1'
#
loop_
_entity.id
_entity.type
_entity.pdbx_description
1 polymer ?
#
loop_
_entity_poly.entity_id
_entity_poly.type
_entity_poly.pdbx_seq_one_letter_code
_entity_poly.pdbx_strand_id
1 'polypeptide(L)'
;MEHLLMKKILKNTVWGGVLALIGGLASADVTQDKAYVGLVWTLENSSFMPDAVVGLRHAKTTAGADVSGYDVSARFKLGGTLTFDSVRAVYLDGKRTSQWQAGLGYSAKHQSAFGTVGTSAEYLKLGLDYLVKPAKFDAFVELNTLEKPAEVKSEPVPVVQPALGPG
;
A
#
# COMPACT_ATOMS: atom_id res chain seq x y z
N MET A 1 52.87 13.01 20.36
CA MET A 1 52.82 14.27 19.59
C MET A 1 52.72 13.90 18.13
N GLU A 2 52.18 14.81 17.32
CA GLU A 2 51.87 14.69 15.87
C GLU A 2 50.44 14.24 15.58
N HIS A 3 49.51 15.19 15.49
CA HIS A 3 49.17 16.01 14.30
C HIS A 3 48.45 15.19 13.22
N LEU A 4 47.13 15.34 13.10
CA LEU A 4 46.42 16.36 12.31
C LEU A 4 46.24 15.95 10.84
N LEU A 5 44.97 15.93 10.44
CA LEU A 5 44.44 16.32 9.14
C LEU A 5 44.80 15.47 7.90
N MET A 6 43.76 14.73 7.48
CA MET A 6 43.03 15.00 6.24
C MET A 6 43.89 15.47 5.05
N LYS A 7 44.25 14.52 4.19
CA LYS A 7 44.41 14.78 2.76
C LYS A 7 43.20 14.26 2.00
N LYS A 8 42.43 15.25 1.57
CA LYS A 8 41.33 15.28 0.61
C LYS A 8 41.71 14.58 -0.71
N ILE A 9 40.69 14.08 -1.42
CA ILE A 9 40.59 13.95 -2.90
C ILE A 9 41.27 12.71 -3.53
N LEU A 10 40.49 11.78 -4.10
CA LEU A 10 40.10 11.83 -5.52
C LEU A 10 39.09 10.71 -5.83
N LYS A 11 38.02 11.09 -6.55
CA LYS A 11 37.06 10.21 -7.21
C LYS A 11 37.82 9.23 -8.13
N ASN A 12 37.43 7.96 -8.17
CA ASN A 12 37.50 7.20 -9.41
C ASN A 12 36.47 6.07 -9.44
N THR A 13 35.44 6.31 -10.24
CA THR A 13 34.65 5.31 -10.95
C THR A 13 35.57 4.24 -11.54
N VAL A 14 35.34 2.97 -11.23
CA VAL A 14 35.68 1.87 -12.13
C VAL A 14 34.51 0.89 -12.15
N TRP A 15 34.00 0.72 -13.36
CA TRP A 15 32.98 -0.22 -13.76
C TRP A 15 33.50 -1.66 -13.70
N GLY A 16 32.61 -2.58 -13.32
CA GLY A 16 32.49 -3.89 -13.97
C GLY A 16 33.47 -4.99 -13.57
N GLY A 17 32.95 -5.98 -12.84
CA GLY A 17 33.17 -7.37 -13.25
C GLY A 17 33.71 -8.35 -12.21
N VAL A 18 32.81 -9.23 -11.79
CA VAL A 18 33.02 -10.66 -11.44
C VAL A 18 33.59 -10.99 -10.05
N LEU A 19 32.71 -11.52 -9.19
CA LEU A 19 33.01 -12.70 -8.37
C LEU A 19 31.69 -13.34 -7.88
N ALA A 20 31.44 -14.55 -8.37
CA ALA A 20 30.38 -15.43 -7.90
C ALA A 20 30.66 -15.85 -6.45
N LEU A 21 29.67 -15.76 -5.55
CA LEU A 21 29.72 -16.46 -4.27
C LEU A 21 28.30 -16.82 -3.80
N ILE A 22 28.21 -18.06 -3.37
CA ILE A 22 27.07 -18.78 -2.80
C ILE A 22 26.55 -18.05 -1.55
N GLY A 23 25.22 -18.00 -1.37
CA GLY A 23 24.62 -17.84 -0.04
C GLY A 23 23.67 -16.65 0.13
N GLY A 24 22.41 -16.98 0.38
CA GLY A 24 21.38 -16.05 0.84
C GLY A 24 20.44 -15.60 -0.27
N LEU A 25 19.21 -16.14 -0.26
CA LEU A 25 18.06 -15.38 -0.73
C LEU A 25 18.04 -14.09 0.11
N ALA A 26 18.65 -13.03 -0.40
CA ALA A 26 18.46 -11.69 0.14
C ALA A 26 17.03 -11.31 -0.20
N SER A 27 16.12 -11.67 0.70
CA SER A 27 14.76 -11.19 0.78
C SER A 27 14.80 -9.67 0.88
N ALA A 28 14.77 -9.00 -0.27
CA ALA A 28 14.61 -7.56 -0.31
C ALA A 28 13.22 -7.24 0.26
N ASP A 29 13.18 -6.76 1.50
CA ASP A 29 11.98 -6.16 2.07
C ASP A 29 11.61 -4.95 1.19
N VAL A 30 10.49 -5.05 0.47
CA VAL A 30 9.99 -3.94 -0.35
C VAL A 30 8.91 -3.23 0.44
N THR A 31 9.21 -1.98 0.80
CA THR A 31 8.26 -1.06 1.45
C THR A 31 7.63 -0.18 0.37
N GLN A 32 6.30 -0.16 0.29
CA GLN A 32 5.58 0.69 -0.67
C GLN A 32 4.62 1.63 0.06
N ASP A 33 4.85 2.92 -0.13
CA ASP A 33 3.92 3.99 0.20
C ASP A 33 3.14 4.37 -1.07
N LYS A 34 1.82 4.18 -1.03
CA LYS A 34 0.93 4.55 -2.15
C LYS A 34 -0.16 5.49 -1.66
N ALA A 35 -0.23 6.65 -2.29
CA ALA A 35 -1.42 7.49 -2.23
C ALA A 35 -2.45 6.98 -3.25
N TYR A 36 -3.72 7.03 -2.89
CA TYR A 36 -4.80 6.60 -3.77
C TYR A 36 -6.03 7.46 -3.59
N VAL A 37 -6.87 7.44 -4.61
CA VAL A 37 -8.21 8.02 -4.57
C VAL A 37 -9.22 6.95 -4.99
N GLY A 38 -10.43 7.05 -4.48
CA GLY A 38 -11.47 6.08 -4.74
C GLY A 38 -12.86 6.65 -4.58
N LEU A 39 -13.81 5.83 -4.98
CA LEU A 39 -15.23 6.03 -4.85
C LEU A 39 -15.76 4.92 -3.94
N VAL A 40 -16.52 5.30 -2.92
CA VAL A 40 -17.10 4.36 -1.96
C VAL A 40 -18.62 4.48 -1.95
N TRP A 41 -19.27 3.34 -2.11
CA TRP A 41 -20.71 3.19 -1.99
C TRP A 41 -21.01 2.54 -0.64
N THR A 42 -21.89 3.15 0.12
CA THR A 42 -22.40 2.64 1.40
C THR A 42 -23.82 2.16 1.22
N LEU A 43 -24.15 0.98 1.75
CA LEU A 43 -25.50 0.41 1.65
C LEU A 43 -26.51 1.18 2.50
N GLU A 44 -26.07 1.92 3.54
CA GLU A 44 -26.93 2.83 4.29
C GLU A 44 -27.56 3.91 3.39
N ASN A 45 -26.79 4.46 2.45
CA ASN A 45 -27.30 5.46 1.53
C ASN A 45 -28.00 4.75 0.37
N SER A 46 -29.33 4.77 0.33
CA SER A 46 -30.12 4.31 -0.83
C SER A 46 -29.91 5.15 -2.10
N SER A 47 -28.91 6.03 -2.11
CA SER A 47 -28.55 6.91 -3.22
C SER A 47 -27.43 6.25 -4.04
N PHE A 48 -27.53 6.33 -5.38
CA PHE A 48 -26.50 5.82 -6.29
C PHE A 48 -25.23 6.68 -6.30
N MET A 49 -25.20 7.82 -5.58
CA MET A 49 -24.01 8.66 -5.50
C MET A 49 -22.93 8.03 -4.62
N PRO A 50 -21.72 7.79 -5.16
CA PRO A 50 -20.57 7.44 -4.32
C PRO A 50 -20.08 8.63 -3.51
N ASP A 51 -19.51 8.35 -2.36
CA ASP A 51 -18.64 9.27 -1.65
C ASP A 51 -17.22 9.17 -2.23
N ALA A 52 -16.45 10.26 -2.17
CA ALA A 52 -15.03 10.24 -2.52
C ALA A 52 -14.20 9.75 -1.31
N VAL A 53 -13.14 9.01 -1.57
CA VAL A 53 -12.15 8.65 -0.55
C VAL A 53 -10.75 8.96 -1.08
N VAL A 54 -9.91 9.48 -0.21
CA VAL A 54 -8.48 9.65 -0.47
C VAL A 54 -7.73 8.97 0.66
N GLY A 55 -6.68 8.24 0.33
CA GLY A 55 -5.96 7.48 1.34
C GLY A 55 -4.48 7.32 1.04
N LEU A 56 -3.76 6.99 2.10
CA LEU A 56 -2.34 6.66 2.10
C LEU A 56 -2.22 5.24 2.66
N ARG A 57 -1.65 4.35 1.85
CA ARG A 57 -1.40 2.97 2.21
C ARG A 57 0.10 2.73 2.31
N HIS A 58 0.52 2.27 3.47
CA HIS A 58 1.86 1.78 3.73
C HIS A 58 1.82 0.27 3.85
N ALA A 59 2.47 -0.45 2.93
CA ALA A 59 2.53 -1.90 2.95
C ALA A 59 3.99 -2.38 2.88
N LYS A 60 4.37 -3.24 3.82
CA LYS A 60 5.64 -3.95 3.82
C LYS A 60 5.40 -5.38 3.33
N THR A 61 6.13 -5.77 2.29
CA THR A 61 6.12 -7.15 1.79
C THR A 61 7.42 -7.83 2.23
N THR A 62 7.30 -8.88 3.03
CA THR A 62 8.44 -9.73 3.42
C THR A 62 8.51 -10.95 2.49
N ALA A 63 9.70 -11.52 2.31
CA ALA A 63 9.85 -12.69 1.44
C ALA A 63 9.09 -13.90 2.03
N GLY A 64 8.09 -14.34 1.26
CA GLY A 64 7.04 -15.25 1.72
C GLY A 64 5.67 -14.89 1.16
N ALA A 65 5.53 -13.67 0.60
CA ALA A 65 4.28 -13.09 0.07
C ALA A 65 3.27 -12.67 1.15
N ASP A 66 3.74 -12.56 2.39
CA ASP A 66 3.01 -11.95 3.50
C ASP A 66 3.11 -10.42 3.38
N VAL A 67 1.94 -9.78 3.41
CA VAL A 67 1.77 -8.33 3.31
C VAL A 67 1.21 -7.86 4.63
N SER A 68 1.97 -7.02 5.35
CA SER A 68 1.50 -6.34 6.54
C SER A 68 1.65 -4.83 6.36
N GLY A 69 0.72 -4.06 6.94
CA GLY A 69 0.74 -2.63 6.72
C GLY A 69 -0.39 -1.89 7.40
N TYR A 70 -0.47 -0.60 7.11
CA TYR A 70 -1.57 0.24 7.56
C TYR A 70 -2.05 1.12 6.41
N ASP A 71 -3.33 1.48 6.45
CA ASP A 71 -3.98 2.34 5.49
C ASP A 71 -4.78 3.38 6.25
N VAL A 72 -4.49 4.65 5.96
CA VAL A 72 -5.20 5.79 6.52
C VAL A 72 -5.95 6.46 5.39
N SER A 73 -7.27 6.57 5.53
CA SER A 73 -8.16 7.12 4.50
C SER A 73 -9.12 8.14 5.07
N ALA A 74 -9.39 9.18 4.28
CA ALA A 74 -10.36 10.22 4.56
C ALA A 74 -11.48 10.17 3.50
N ARG A 75 -12.74 10.16 3.95
CA ARG A 75 -13.94 10.10 3.12
C ARG A 75 -14.59 11.48 3.06
N PHE A 76 -15.07 11.84 1.88
CA PHE A 76 -15.73 13.10 1.57
C PHE A 76 -17.04 12.83 0.82
N LYS A 77 -18.12 13.47 1.24
CA LYS A 77 -19.41 13.35 0.54
C LYS A 77 -19.43 14.17 -0.73
N LEU A 78 -19.85 13.53 -1.82
CA LEU A 78 -20.15 14.16 -3.10
C LEU A 78 -21.68 14.30 -3.16
N GLY A 79 -22.22 15.42 -2.67
CA GLY A 79 -23.68 15.64 -2.58
C GLY A 79 -24.06 17.10 -2.76
N GLY A 80 -23.37 17.80 -3.65
CA GLY A 80 -23.50 19.25 -3.90
C GLY A 80 -22.30 20.06 -3.39
N THR A 81 -21.84 19.80 -2.17
CA THR A 81 -20.63 20.42 -1.61
C THR A 81 -19.70 19.34 -1.07
N LEU A 82 -18.42 19.41 -1.43
CA LEU A 82 -17.39 18.51 -0.91
C LEU A 82 -17.26 18.70 0.61
N THR A 83 -17.82 17.77 1.37
CA THR A 83 -17.86 17.84 2.83
C THR A 83 -17.11 16.66 3.43
N PHE A 84 -16.25 16.92 4.41
CA PHE A 84 -15.57 15.87 5.14
C PHE A 84 -16.59 15.01 5.91
N ASP A 85 -16.55 13.69 5.71
CA ASP A 85 -17.47 12.75 6.34
C ASP A 85 -16.81 12.02 7.52
N SER A 86 -15.69 11.37 7.23
CA SER A 86 -15.01 10.47 8.17
C SER A 86 -13.54 10.26 7.83
N VAL A 87 -12.77 9.89 8.83
CA VAL A 87 -11.39 9.39 8.67
C VAL A 87 -11.29 8.01 9.29
N ARG A 88 -10.47 7.15 8.70
CA ARG A 88 -10.30 5.76 9.10
C ARG A 88 -8.83 5.38 9.04
N ALA A 89 -8.40 4.58 10.00
CA ALA A 89 -7.11 3.91 10.01
C ALA A 89 -7.35 2.41 10.13
N VAL A 90 -6.81 1.63 9.19
CA VAL A 90 -6.91 0.17 9.18
C VAL A 90 -5.53 -0.45 9.16
N TYR A 91 -5.41 -1.56 9.89
CA TYR A 91 -4.32 -2.48 9.74
C TYR A 91 -4.66 -3.47 8.63
N LEU A 92 -3.67 -3.76 7.79
CA LEU A 92 -3.74 -4.70 6.68
C LEU A 92 -2.83 -5.87 7.00
N ASP A 93 -3.35 -7.08 6.84
CA ASP A 93 -2.56 -8.30 7.01
C ASP A 93 -3.09 -9.42 6.10
N GLY A 94 -2.24 -10.40 5.81
CA GLY A 94 -2.57 -11.55 4.98
C GLY A 94 -1.67 -11.70 3.76
N LYS A 95 -2.21 -12.35 2.71
CA LYS A 95 -1.44 -12.75 1.53
C LYS A 95 -1.63 -11.76 0.39
N ARG A 96 -0.66 -11.72 -0.53
CA ARG A 96 -0.68 -10.85 -1.72
C ARG A 96 -2.03 -10.78 -2.47
N THR A 97 -2.74 -11.91 -2.60
CA THR A 97 -3.99 -12.03 -3.39
C THR A 97 -5.26 -11.65 -2.63
N SER A 98 -5.25 -11.72 -1.29
CA SER A 98 -6.41 -11.38 -0.46
C SER A 98 -5.91 -10.93 0.90
N GLN A 99 -6.17 -9.66 1.20
CA GLN A 99 -5.72 -9.02 2.43
C GLN A 99 -6.93 -8.69 3.26
N TRP A 100 -6.93 -9.12 4.52
CA TRP A 100 -7.95 -8.69 5.46
C TRP A 100 -7.53 -7.32 6.02
N GLN A 101 -8.53 -6.52 6.35
CA GLN A 101 -8.34 -5.21 6.95
C GLN A 101 -9.22 -5.11 8.17
N ALA A 102 -8.67 -4.59 9.25
CA ALA A 102 -9.43 -4.26 10.44
C ALA A 102 -8.88 -2.98 11.05
N GLY A 103 -9.76 -2.16 11.60
CA GLY A 103 -9.33 -0.92 12.20
C GLY A 103 -10.45 -0.11 12.82
N LEU A 104 -10.16 1.16 13.00
CA LEU A 104 -11.04 2.11 13.65
C LEU A 104 -11.05 3.42 12.85
N GLY A 105 -12.15 4.14 12.92
CA GLY A 105 -12.29 5.44 12.32
C GLY A 105 -13.13 6.36 13.19
N TYR A 106 -13.19 7.62 12.78
CA TYR A 106 -14.00 8.65 13.39
C TYR A 106 -14.86 9.32 12.33
N SER A 107 -16.17 9.31 12.56
CA SER A 107 -17.14 9.98 11.70
C SER A 107 -17.43 11.36 12.26
N ALA A 108 -17.09 12.40 11.50
CA ALA A 108 -17.47 13.77 11.84
C ALA A 108 -18.98 13.96 11.70
N LYS A 109 -19.61 13.28 10.73
CA LYS A 109 -21.07 13.30 10.53
C LYS A 109 -21.84 12.83 11.77
N HIS A 110 -21.42 11.74 12.40
CA HIS A 110 -22.10 11.16 13.56
C HIS A 110 -21.43 11.49 14.90
N GLN A 111 -20.32 12.25 14.89
CA GLN A 111 -19.49 12.58 16.05
C GLN A 111 -19.15 11.34 16.90
N SER A 112 -18.87 10.22 16.23
CA SER A 112 -18.67 8.92 16.86
C SER A 112 -17.51 8.18 16.23
N ALA A 113 -16.81 7.41 17.05
CA ALA A 113 -15.92 6.37 16.57
C ALA A 113 -16.72 5.25 15.91
N PHE A 114 -16.09 4.58 14.96
CA PHE A 114 -16.59 3.36 14.33
C PHE A 114 -15.46 2.35 14.16
N GLY A 115 -15.79 1.07 14.25
CA GLY A 115 -14.91 -0.01 13.85
C GLY A 115 -15.10 -0.34 12.38
N THR A 116 -14.07 -0.88 11.74
CA THR A 116 -14.16 -1.31 10.34
C THR A 116 -13.48 -2.66 10.20
N VAL A 117 -14.10 -3.55 9.46
CA VAL A 117 -13.53 -4.85 9.11
C VAL A 117 -13.87 -5.16 7.66
N GLY A 118 -12.98 -5.80 6.94
CA GLY A 118 -13.23 -6.11 5.54
C GLY A 118 -12.06 -6.81 4.88
N THR A 119 -12.12 -6.84 3.56
CA THR A 119 -11.06 -7.37 2.72
C THR A 119 -10.78 -6.42 1.58
N SER A 120 -9.50 -6.28 1.25
CA SER A 120 -9.02 -5.57 0.08
C SER A 120 -8.60 -6.57 -1.00
N ALA A 121 -9.12 -6.38 -2.20
CA ALA A 121 -8.67 -7.01 -3.44
C ALA A 121 -8.09 -5.93 -4.39
N GLU A 122 -7.88 -6.29 -5.63
CA GLU A 122 -7.33 -5.42 -6.67
C GLU A 122 -8.39 -4.41 -7.10
N TYR A 123 -8.10 -3.11 -6.99
CA TYR A 123 -9.02 -2.01 -7.31
C TYR A 123 -10.31 -1.96 -6.46
N LEU A 124 -10.55 -2.95 -5.61
CA LEU A 124 -11.80 -3.16 -4.91
C LEU A 124 -11.53 -3.44 -3.43
N LYS A 125 -12.20 -2.71 -2.55
CA LYS A 125 -12.29 -3.06 -1.12
C LYS A 125 -13.75 -3.25 -0.76
N LEU A 126 -14.01 -4.24 0.07
CA LEU A 126 -15.32 -4.52 0.61
C LEU A 126 -15.21 -4.66 2.12
N GLY A 127 -16.16 -4.09 2.85
CA GLY A 127 -16.10 -4.11 4.29
C GLY A 127 -17.39 -3.70 4.96
N LEU A 128 -17.34 -3.73 6.29
CA LEU A 128 -18.42 -3.39 7.18
C LEU A 128 -17.89 -2.40 8.22
N ASP A 129 -18.52 -1.23 8.28
CA ASP A 129 -18.27 -0.20 9.27
C ASP A 129 -19.32 -0.36 10.40
N TYR A 130 -18.88 -0.50 11.65
CA TYR A 130 -19.72 -0.55 12.84
C TYR A 130 -19.60 0.75 13.64
N LEU A 131 -20.61 1.60 13.58
CA LEU A 131 -20.67 2.86 14.31
C LEU A 131 -21.08 2.60 15.77
N VAL A 132 -20.26 3.02 16.73
CA VAL A 132 -20.54 2.83 18.17
C VAL A 132 -21.79 3.59 18.60
N LYS A 133 -22.00 4.80 18.07
CA LYS A 133 -23.24 5.57 18.23
C LYS A 133 -23.68 5.99 16.82
N PRO A 134 -24.83 5.51 16.32
CA PRO A 134 -25.97 4.89 17.01
C PRO A 134 -25.97 3.34 17.09
N ALA A 135 -24.82 2.65 17.20
CA ALA A 135 -24.75 1.18 17.19
C ALA A 135 -25.28 0.55 15.89
N LYS A 136 -24.80 1.03 14.75
CA LYS A 136 -25.27 0.63 13.41
C LYS A 136 -24.15 0.00 12.59
N PHE A 137 -24.50 -1.01 11.81
CA PHE A 137 -23.64 -1.57 10.77
C PHE A 137 -23.94 -0.93 9.42
N ASP A 138 -22.89 -0.54 8.71
CA ASP A 138 -22.95 0.00 7.36
C ASP A 138 -21.95 -0.75 6.47
N ALA A 139 -22.47 -1.48 5.49
CA ALA A 139 -21.64 -2.20 4.55
C ALA A 139 -21.19 -1.25 3.44
N PHE A 140 -19.92 -1.33 3.05
CA PHE A 140 -19.38 -0.49 2.00
C PHE A 140 -18.63 -1.29 0.95
N VAL A 141 -18.66 -0.75 -0.26
CA VAL A 141 -17.87 -1.20 -1.40
C VAL A 141 -17.09 0.00 -1.91
N GLU A 142 -15.78 -0.12 -1.99
CA GLU A 142 -14.88 0.93 -2.44
C GLU A 142 -14.18 0.48 -3.71
N LEU A 143 -14.35 1.24 -4.79
CA LEU A 143 -13.50 1.16 -5.97
C LEU A 143 -12.42 2.22 -5.86
N ASN A 144 -11.17 1.84 -6.03
CA ASN A 144 -10.05 2.77 -5.94
C ASN A 144 -9.09 2.62 -7.11
N THR A 145 -8.29 3.67 -7.35
CA THR A 145 -7.20 3.66 -8.33
C THR A 145 -6.00 2.84 -7.85
N LEU A 146 -6.16 2.07 -6.77
CA LEU A 146 -5.12 1.30 -6.14
C LEU A 146 -4.90 0.04 -6.99
N GLU A 147 -4.00 0.16 -7.96
CA GLU A 147 -3.49 -0.96 -8.73
C GLU A 147 -2.85 -2.01 -7.81
N LYS A 148 -2.82 -3.27 -8.27
CA LYS A 148 -2.11 -4.37 -7.59
C LYS A 148 -0.77 -3.86 -7.03
N PRO A 149 -0.36 -4.25 -5.81
CA PRO A 149 1.02 -4.07 -5.38
C PRO A 149 1.94 -4.62 -6.47
N ALA A 150 2.89 -3.80 -6.94
CA ALA A 150 3.63 -4.06 -8.17
C ALA A 150 4.17 -5.49 -8.18
N GLU A 151 3.83 -6.27 -9.21
CA GLU A 151 4.46 -7.55 -9.46
C GLU A 151 5.96 -7.32 -9.55
N VAL A 152 6.75 -8.12 -8.81
CA VAL A 152 8.17 -8.25 -9.15
C VAL A 152 8.15 -8.96 -10.49
N LYS A 153 8.19 -8.18 -11.56
CA LYS A 153 8.43 -8.70 -12.89
C LYS A 153 9.80 -9.35 -12.79
N SER A 154 9.81 -10.67 -12.71
CA SER A 154 11.01 -11.45 -12.98
C SER A 154 11.26 -11.20 -14.47
N GLU A 155 12.04 -10.17 -14.78
CA GLU A 155 12.54 -10.01 -16.13
C GLU A 155 13.33 -11.30 -16.43
N PRO A 156 13.02 -12.05 -17.50
CA PRO A 156 13.91 -13.09 -17.95
C PRO A 156 15.22 -12.40 -18.26
N VAL A 157 16.25 -12.63 -17.44
CA VAL A 157 17.60 -12.16 -17.71
C VAL A 157 17.92 -12.63 -19.12
N PRO A 158 18.30 -11.73 -20.05
CA PRO A 158 18.76 -12.19 -21.36
C PRO A 158 19.92 -13.14 -21.10
N VAL A 159 19.76 -14.40 -21.53
CA VAL A 159 20.85 -15.38 -21.55
C VAL A 159 21.90 -14.77 -22.47
N VAL A 160 22.93 -14.16 -21.89
CA VAL A 160 24.13 -13.75 -22.61
C VAL A 160 24.78 -15.05 -23.07
N GLN A 161 24.45 -15.50 -24.28
CA GLN A 161 25.24 -16.50 -24.97
C GLN A 161 26.64 -15.90 -25.16
N PRO A 162 27.72 -16.55 -24.73
CA PRO A 162 29.06 -16.11 -25.07
C PRO A 162 29.16 -16.08 -26.59
N ALA A 163 29.44 -14.91 -27.16
CA ALA A 163 29.80 -14.80 -28.56
C ALA A 163 31.04 -15.66 -28.78
N LEU A 164 30.90 -16.72 -29.59
CA LEU A 164 32.05 -17.43 -30.15
C LEU A 164 32.85 -16.39 -30.94
N GLY A 165 34.03 -16.03 -30.43
CA GLY A 165 34.96 -15.16 -31.13
C GLY A 165 35.44 -15.80 -32.45
N PRO A 166 35.76 -15.01 -33.49
CA PRO A 166 36.32 -15.54 -34.71
C PRO A 166 37.73 -16.08 -34.44
N GLY A 167 37.99 -17.31 -34.92
CA GLY A 167 39.32 -17.92 -34.98
C GLY A 167 40.15 -17.42 -36.16
#